data_AF-A0A291GSD3-F1
#
_entry.id   AF-A0A291GSD3-F1
#
_cell.length_a   1.000
_cell.length_b   1.000
_cell.length_c   1.000
_cell.angle_alpha   90.00
_cell.angle_beta   90.00
_cell.angle_gamma   90.00
#
_symmetry.space_group_name_H-M   'P 1'
#
loop_
_entity.id
_entity.type
_entity.pdbx_description
1 polymer ?
#
loop_
_entity_poly.entity_id
_entity_poly.type
_entity_poly.pdbx_seq_one_letter_code
_entity_poly.pdbx_strand_id
1 'polypeptide(L)'
;MESDWLTTGETASMLGVSRQHVVDLCDRGELSFSRVGTHRRIRRSDAQQVLEPELTREQEKSLWLHRALLGPLMIDPSTVLDQAQQNIERWLPKHRADGMAAGYLRQWKQILDSGVDDVVAVLVGTDEHSSELRQNSPFAGVLPEDDRRRVLSSFREHWGQEHTAA
;
A
#
# COMPACT_ATOMS: atom_id res chain seq x y z
N MET A 1 32.14 4.97 12.59
CA MET A 1 30.90 4.84 13.39
C MET A 1 29.84 5.66 12.68
N GLU A 2 28.91 4.99 12.00
CA GLU A 2 27.82 5.69 11.31
C GLU A 2 26.86 6.28 12.36
N SER A 3 26.42 7.52 12.14
CA SER A 3 25.43 8.17 13.01
C SER A 3 24.12 7.37 12.95
N ASP A 4 23.58 7.00 14.12
CA ASP A 4 22.28 6.34 14.25
C ASP A 4 21.13 7.25 13.77
N TRP A 5 21.37 8.57 13.72
CA TRP A 5 20.41 9.57 13.26
C TRP A 5 20.82 10.16 11.91
N LEU A 6 19.89 10.14 10.98
CA LEU A 6 19.99 10.66 9.62
C LEU A 6 19.24 11.98 9.49
N THR A 7 19.77 12.89 8.69
CA THR A 7 19.02 14.03 8.14
C THR A 7 18.04 13.54 7.07
N THR A 8 17.02 14.33 6.76
CA THR A 8 16.10 14.00 5.64
C THR A 8 16.82 13.86 4.29
N GLY A 9 17.98 14.50 4.09
CA GLY A 9 18.78 14.35 2.88
C GLY A 9 19.53 13.02 2.82
N GLU A 10 20.09 12.58 3.95
CA GLU A 10 20.74 11.27 4.06
C GLU A 10 19.71 10.15 3.97
N THR A 11 18.56 10.28 4.63
CA THR A 11 17.44 9.35 4.49
C THR A 11 16.96 9.28 3.04
N ALA A 12 16.79 10.41 2.36
CA ALA A 12 16.39 10.41 0.95
C ALA A 12 17.40 9.68 0.05
N SER A 13 18.69 9.89 0.30
CA SER A 13 19.76 9.20 -0.42
C SER A 13 19.75 7.70 -0.15
N MET A 14 19.53 7.29 1.11
CA MET A 14 19.42 5.89 1.52
C MET A 14 18.20 5.20 0.90
N LEU A 15 17.07 5.90 0.87
CA LEU A 15 15.80 5.40 0.33
C LEU A 15 15.73 5.46 -1.22
N GLY A 16 16.66 6.15 -1.88
CA GLY A 16 16.61 6.37 -3.33
C GLY A 16 15.46 7.28 -3.79
N VAL A 17 14.94 8.14 -2.91
CA VAL A 17 13.79 9.03 -3.17
C VAL A 17 14.19 10.50 -3.05
N SER A 18 13.28 11.41 -3.41
CA SER A 18 13.51 12.84 -3.20
C SER A 18 13.43 13.21 -1.71
N ARG A 19 14.16 14.24 -1.30
CA ARG A 19 14.06 14.79 0.06
C ARG A 19 12.63 15.23 0.40
N GLN A 20 11.88 15.75 -0.58
CA GLN A 20 10.50 16.17 -0.35
C GLN A 20 9.62 14.97 -0.01
N HIS A 21 9.82 13.82 -0.69
CA HIS A 21 9.08 12.60 -0.38
C HIS A 21 9.32 12.12 1.06
N VAL A 22 10.57 12.20 1.56
CA VAL A 22 10.87 11.90 2.98
C VAL A 22 10.14 12.85 3.94
N VAL A 23 10.01 14.12 3.57
CA VAL A 23 9.24 15.08 4.37
C VAL A 23 7.76 14.72 4.37
N ASP A 24 7.21 14.35 3.21
CA ASP A 24 5.80 13.97 3.09
C ASP A 24 5.52 12.68 3.88
N LEU A 25 6.42 11.68 3.85
CA LEU A 25 6.35 10.48 4.69
C LEU A 25 6.29 10.84 6.18
N CYS A 26 7.14 11.77 6.63
CA CYS A 26 7.10 12.26 8.02
C CYS A 26 5.81 13.00 8.36
N ASP A 27 5.29 13.82 7.45
CA ASP A 27 4.08 14.62 7.68
C ASP A 27 2.80 13.79 7.65
N ARG A 28 2.79 12.69 6.88
CA ARG A 28 1.72 11.67 6.89
C ARG A 28 1.82 10.72 8.08
N GLY A 29 2.92 10.75 8.84
CA GLY A 29 3.15 9.86 9.98
C GLY A 29 3.71 8.48 9.60
N GLU A 30 4.02 8.25 8.33
CA GLU A 30 4.55 6.99 7.79
C GLU A 30 6.04 6.79 8.10
N LEU A 31 6.75 7.86 8.48
CA LEU A 31 8.15 7.80 8.90
C LEU A 31 8.40 8.54 10.20
N SER A 32 8.72 7.77 11.24
CA SER A 32 9.07 8.28 12.57
C SER A 32 10.27 9.23 12.50
N PHE A 33 10.15 10.38 13.16
CA PHE A 33 11.22 11.36 13.25
C PHE A 33 11.24 12.06 14.60
N SER A 34 12.42 12.54 14.98
CA SER A 34 12.62 13.47 16.09
C SER A 34 12.98 14.86 15.56
N ARG A 35 12.66 15.91 16.31
CA ARG A 35 13.09 17.28 15.98
C ARG A 35 14.32 17.66 16.80
N VAL A 36 15.35 18.13 16.12
CA VAL A 36 16.51 18.79 16.72
C VAL A 36 16.52 20.23 16.24
N GLY A 37 16.05 21.14 17.09
CA GLY A 37 15.69 22.50 16.67
C GLY A 37 14.57 22.49 15.63
N THR A 38 14.82 23.07 14.46
CA THR A 38 13.87 23.12 13.32
C THR A 38 14.02 21.94 12.35
N HIS A 39 15.03 21.07 12.54
CA HIS A 39 15.32 20.01 11.59
C HIS A 39 14.78 18.65 12.06
N ARG A 40 14.19 17.89 11.12
CA ARG A 40 13.84 16.47 11.33
C ARG A 40 15.11 15.61 11.35
N ARG A 41 15.11 14.60 12.21
CA ARG A 41 16.11 13.55 12.34
C ARG A 41 15.41 12.20 12.37
N ILE A 42 15.82 11.29 11.51
CA ILE A 42 15.21 9.97 11.32
C ILE A 42 16.22 8.93 11.82
N ARG A 43 15.81 7.94 12.61
CA ARG A 43 16.74 6.86 12.96
C ARG A 43 17.03 6.02 11.72
N ARG A 44 18.26 5.53 11.61
CA ARG A 44 18.64 4.64 10.51
C ARG A 44 17.77 3.38 10.47
N SER A 45 17.39 2.83 11.62
CA SER A 45 16.44 1.71 11.73
C SER A 45 15.08 2.03 11.10
N ASP A 46 14.54 3.22 11.39
CA ASP A 46 13.22 3.63 10.90
C ASP A 46 13.27 3.89 9.40
N ALA A 47 14.37 4.46 8.90
CA ALA A 47 14.60 4.59 7.46
C ALA A 47 14.75 3.22 6.79
N GLN A 48 15.45 2.25 7.39
CA GLN A 48 15.56 0.90 6.84
C GLN A 48 14.20 0.18 6.81
N GLN A 49 13.36 0.38 7.83
CA GLN A 49 12.01 -0.20 7.86
C GLN A 49 11.10 0.34 6.76
N VAL A 50 11.37 1.54 6.22
CA VAL A 50 10.69 2.04 5.02
C VAL A 50 11.06 1.24 3.77
N LEU A 51 12.31 0.73 3.69
CA LEU A 51 12.73 -0.13 2.58
C LEU A 51 12.13 -1.53 2.68
N GLU A 52 12.03 -2.05 3.90
CA GLU A 52 11.63 -3.42 4.20
C GLU A 52 10.59 -3.41 5.34
N PRO A 53 9.35 -2.98 5.08
CA PRO A 53 8.31 -3.01 6.10
C PRO A 53 8.00 -4.47 6.46
N GLU A 54 8.07 -4.78 7.75
CA GLU A 54 7.61 -6.06 8.29
C GLU A 54 6.08 -6.12 8.19
N LEU A 55 5.59 -6.74 7.12
CA LEU A 55 4.18 -6.97 6.92
C LEU A 55 3.71 -8.12 7.81
N THR A 56 2.55 -7.96 8.43
CA THR A 56 1.87 -9.10 9.05
C THR A 56 1.47 -10.10 7.97
N ARG A 57 1.34 -11.38 8.33
CA ARG A 57 0.87 -12.43 7.41
C ARG A 57 -0.43 -12.07 6.68
N GLU A 58 -1.36 -11.37 7.32
CA GLU A 58 -2.61 -10.93 6.67
C GLU A 58 -2.38 -9.76 5.70
N GLN A 59 -1.48 -8.82 6.01
CA GLN A 59 -1.09 -7.76 5.08
C GLN A 59 -0.36 -8.33 3.85
N GLU A 60 0.52 -9.32 4.04
CA GLU A 60 1.18 -10.00 2.94
C GLU A 60 0.20 -10.78 2.06
N LYS A 61 -0.71 -11.54 2.68
CA LYS A 61 -1.79 -12.23 1.97
C LYS A 61 -2.64 -11.26 1.16
N SER A 62 -2.95 -10.09 1.74
CA SER A 62 -3.67 -9.02 1.06
C SER A 62 -2.85 -8.49 -0.13
N LEU A 63 -1.57 -8.20 0.05
CA LEU A 63 -0.66 -7.78 -1.03
C LEU A 63 -0.58 -8.83 -2.14
N TRP A 64 -0.47 -10.12 -1.79
CA TRP A 64 -0.42 -11.23 -2.73
C TRP A 64 -1.69 -11.32 -3.59
N LEU A 65 -2.86 -11.17 -2.97
CA LEU A 65 -4.14 -11.10 -3.68
C LEU A 65 -4.21 -9.91 -4.63
N HIS A 66 -3.76 -8.73 -4.20
CA HIS A 66 -3.86 -7.52 -5.02
C HIS A 66 -2.83 -7.50 -6.15
N ARG A 67 -1.66 -8.14 -5.99
CA ARG A 67 -0.73 -8.38 -7.11
C ARG A 67 -1.35 -9.21 -8.22
N ALA A 68 -2.26 -10.14 -7.90
CA ALA A 68 -2.95 -10.91 -8.93
C ALA A 68 -3.92 -10.07 -9.77
N LEU A 69 -4.37 -8.90 -9.28
CA LEU A 69 -5.19 -7.96 -10.06
C LEU A 69 -4.41 -7.30 -11.20
N LEU A 70 -3.07 -7.27 -11.14
CA LEU A 70 -2.24 -6.66 -12.18
C LEU A 70 -2.44 -7.35 -13.54
N GLY A 71 -2.66 -8.67 -13.56
CA GLY A 71 -2.92 -9.40 -14.80
C GLY A 71 -4.16 -8.86 -15.54
N PRO A 72 -5.35 -8.93 -14.93
CA PRO A 72 -6.56 -8.33 -15.50
C PRO A 72 -6.40 -6.84 -15.82
N LEU A 73 -5.76 -6.08 -14.92
CA LEU A 73 -5.59 -4.64 -15.08
C LEU A 73 -4.70 -4.28 -16.29
N MET A 74 -3.71 -5.09 -16.63
CA MET A 74 -2.86 -4.88 -17.82
C MET A 74 -3.50 -5.37 -19.13
N ILE A 75 -4.46 -6.29 -19.05
CA ILE A 75 -5.17 -6.83 -20.22
C ILE A 75 -6.32 -5.90 -20.63
N ASP A 76 -7.15 -5.49 -19.67
CA ASP A 76 -8.30 -4.62 -19.88
C ASP A 76 -8.48 -3.68 -18.67
N PRO A 77 -7.70 -2.58 -18.62
CA PRO A 77 -7.78 -1.63 -17.53
C PRO A 77 -9.19 -1.03 -17.38
N SER A 78 -9.86 -0.72 -18.49
CA SER A 78 -11.19 -0.09 -18.49
C SER A 78 -12.22 -0.91 -17.74
N THR A 79 -12.37 -2.19 -18.09
CA THR A 79 -13.35 -3.06 -17.44
C THR A 79 -13.09 -3.21 -15.95
N VAL A 80 -11.82 -3.33 -15.55
CA VAL A 80 -11.43 -3.49 -14.14
C VAL A 80 -11.69 -2.20 -13.34
N LEU A 81 -11.30 -1.05 -13.87
CA LEU A 81 -11.49 0.25 -13.22
C LEU A 81 -12.98 0.61 -13.13
N ASP A 82 -13.75 0.36 -14.18
CA ASP A 82 -15.21 0.59 -14.19
C ASP A 82 -15.91 -0.27 -13.12
N GLN A 83 -15.51 -1.54 -12.98
CA GLN A 83 -16.07 -2.41 -11.96
C GLN A 83 -15.75 -1.91 -10.54
N ALA A 84 -14.54 -1.42 -10.30
CA ALA A 84 -14.14 -0.82 -9.03
C ALA A 84 -14.93 0.47 -8.74
N GLN A 85 -15.11 1.34 -9.73
CA GLN A 85 -15.93 2.55 -9.61
C GLN A 85 -17.39 2.22 -9.26
N GLN A 86 -18.00 1.26 -9.95
CA GLN A 86 -19.36 0.80 -9.65
C GLN A 86 -19.50 0.24 -8.22
N ASN A 87 -18.47 -0.47 -7.72
CA ASN A 87 -18.44 -0.94 -6.34
C ASN A 87 -18.41 0.23 -5.34
N ILE A 88 -17.59 1.25 -5.60
CA ILE A 88 -17.57 2.48 -4.77
C ILE A 88 -18.94 3.15 -4.77
N GLU A 89 -19.55 3.36 -5.94
CA GLU A 89 -20.88 3.99 -6.05
C GLU A 89 -21.96 3.21 -5.31
N ARG A 90 -21.87 1.87 -5.32
CA ARG A 90 -22.81 0.99 -4.62
C ARG A 90 -22.61 0.99 -3.10
N TRP A 91 -21.38 1.13 -2.62
CA TRP A 91 -21.05 0.99 -1.19
C TRP A 91 -21.02 2.32 -0.45
N LEU A 92 -20.54 3.39 -1.08
CA LEU A 92 -20.38 4.70 -0.46
C LEU A 92 -21.67 5.22 0.21
N PRO A 93 -22.87 5.12 -0.41
CA PRO A 93 -24.12 5.56 0.23
C PRO A 93 -24.54 4.73 1.45
N LYS A 94 -23.99 3.52 1.61
CA LYS A 94 -24.31 2.62 2.74
C LYS A 94 -23.49 2.92 3.98
N HIS A 95 -22.44 3.74 3.84
CA HIS A 95 -21.59 4.14 4.95
C HIS A 95 -21.98 5.51 5.48
N ARG A 96 -21.74 5.72 6.78
CA ARG A 96 -21.84 7.03 7.41
C ARG A 96 -20.88 8.01 6.71
N ALA A 97 -21.35 9.20 6.35
CA ALA A 97 -20.57 10.14 5.54
C ALA A 97 -19.23 10.55 6.18
N ASP A 98 -19.18 10.70 7.50
CA ASP A 98 -17.97 10.99 8.29
C ASP A 98 -17.30 9.73 8.85
N GLY A 99 -17.69 8.54 8.39
CA GLY A 99 -17.05 7.28 8.77
C GLY A 99 -15.74 7.02 8.01
N MET A 100 -14.80 6.33 8.67
CA MET A 100 -13.50 5.97 8.09
C MET A 100 -13.61 5.20 6.77
N ALA A 101 -14.54 4.24 6.68
CA ALA A 101 -14.77 3.48 5.46
C ALA A 101 -15.18 4.37 4.27
N ALA A 102 -16.03 5.38 4.50
CA ALA A 102 -16.38 6.36 3.48
C ALA A 102 -15.18 7.23 3.09
N GLY A 103 -14.29 7.53 4.04
CA GLY A 103 -13.01 8.18 3.79
C GLY A 103 -12.13 7.41 2.80
N TYR A 104 -11.90 6.11 3.06
CA TYR A 104 -11.10 5.25 2.18
C TYR A 104 -11.73 5.09 0.79
N LEU A 105 -13.06 4.93 0.69
CA LEU A 105 -13.73 4.84 -0.61
C LEU A 105 -13.59 6.13 -1.43
N ARG A 106 -13.55 7.31 -0.81
CA ARG A 106 -13.28 8.57 -1.51
C ARG A 106 -11.82 8.67 -1.97
N GLN A 107 -10.88 8.22 -1.15
CA GLN A 107 -9.47 8.17 -1.54
C GLN A 107 -9.29 7.23 -2.74
N TRP A 108 -9.91 6.05 -2.71
CA TRP A 108 -9.92 5.14 -3.85
C TRP A 108 -10.52 5.78 -5.10
N LYS A 109 -11.61 6.54 -4.98
CA LYS A 109 -12.16 7.29 -6.11
C LYS A 109 -11.13 8.26 -6.72
N GLN A 110 -10.43 9.03 -5.88
CA GLN A 110 -9.38 9.93 -6.34
C GLN A 110 -8.23 9.19 -7.04
N ILE A 111 -7.82 8.04 -6.52
CA ILE A 111 -6.77 7.20 -7.12
C ILE A 111 -7.21 6.66 -8.49
N LEU A 112 -8.45 6.16 -8.59
CA LEU A 112 -9.02 5.69 -9.86
C LEU A 112 -9.10 6.81 -10.90
N ASP A 113 -9.44 8.03 -10.48
CA ASP A 113 -9.52 9.21 -11.35
C ASP A 113 -8.14 9.68 -11.84
N SER A 114 -7.06 9.40 -11.09
CA SER A 114 -5.67 9.73 -11.47
C SER A 114 -5.09 8.80 -12.53
N GLY A 115 -5.55 7.55 -12.59
CA GLY A 115 -5.22 6.61 -13.66
C GLY A 115 -4.66 5.27 -13.19
N VAL A 116 -4.33 4.41 -14.17
CA VAL A 116 -3.94 3.01 -13.90
C VAL A 116 -2.63 2.90 -13.12
N ASP A 117 -1.66 3.78 -13.35
CA ASP A 117 -0.35 3.71 -12.69
C ASP A 117 -0.47 3.99 -11.18
N ASP A 118 -1.30 4.96 -10.78
CA ASP A 118 -1.57 5.26 -9.37
C ASP A 118 -2.31 4.11 -8.68
N VAL A 119 -3.25 3.47 -9.39
CA VAL A 119 -3.92 2.27 -8.89
C VAL A 119 -2.91 1.14 -8.66
N VAL A 120 -2.04 0.87 -9.64
CA VAL A 120 -1.00 -0.16 -9.53
C VAL A 120 -0.11 0.12 -8.33
N ALA A 121 0.34 1.37 -8.14
CA ALA A 121 1.20 1.77 -7.03
C ALA A 121 0.58 1.37 -5.67
N VAL A 122 -0.70 1.64 -5.46
CA VAL A 122 -1.40 1.27 -4.21
C VAL A 122 -1.62 -0.23 -4.08
N LEU A 123 -1.96 -0.92 -5.19
CA LEU A 123 -2.17 -2.37 -5.19
C LEU A 123 -0.91 -3.15 -4.79
N VAL A 124 0.28 -2.62 -5.11
CA VAL A 124 1.57 -3.27 -4.83
C VAL A 124 2.37 -2.65 -3.69
N GLY A 125 1.95 -1.48 -3.19
CA GLY A 125 2.69 -0.72 -2.18
C GLY A 125 2.79 -1.47 -0.84
N THR A 126 3.92 -1.36 -0.16
CA THR A 126 4.15 -2.05 1.12
C THR A 126 4.06 -1.12 2.32
N ASP A 127 3.81 0.17 2.09
CA ASP A 127 3.58 1.16 3.13
C ASP A 127 2.22 0.97 3.84
N GLU A 128 2.06 1.64 4.97
CA GLU A 128 0.86 1.58 5.81
C GLU A 128 -0.38 2.06 5.05
N HIS A 129 -0.25 3.15 4.29
CA HIS A 129 -1.36 3.74 3.55
C HIS A 129 -1.89 2.78 2.46
N SER A 130 -1.00 2.20 1.68
CA SER A 130 -1.33 1.17 0.69
C SER A 130 -1.95 -0.08 1.34
N SER A 131 -1.46 -0.46 2.52
CA SER A 131 -2.01 -1.58 3.29
C SER A 131 -3.44 -1.32 3.77
N GLU A 132 -3.73 -0.13 4.28
CA GLU A 132 -5.07 0.30 4.70
C GLU A 132 -6.04 0.40 3.51
N LEU A 133 -5.58 0.94 2.39
CA LEU A 133 -6.38 1.02 1.17
C LEU A 133 -6.71 -0.37 0.62
N ARG A 134 -5.76 -1.32 0.62
CA ARG A 134 -6.04 -2.72 0.23
C ARG A 134 -7.06 -3.41 1.14
N GLN A 135 -7.06 -3.12 2.44
CA GLN A 135 -8.07 -3.65 3.36
C GLN A 135 -9.48 -3.12 3.05
N ASN A 136 -9.56 -1.90 2.48
CA ASN A 136 -10.80 -1.23 2.10
C ASN A 136 -10.97 -1.15 0.57
N SER A 137 -10.56 -2.21 -0.12
CA SER A 137 -10.41 -2.24 -1.58
C SER A 137 -11.75 -2.35 -2.35
N PRO A 138 -11.97 -1.53 -3.40
CA PRO A 138 -13.16 -1.60 -4.25
C PRO A 138 -13.08 -2.71 -5.32
N PHE A 139 -12.00 -3.49 -5.36
CA PHE A 139 -11.78 -4.50 -6.41
C PHE A 139 -12.44 -5.86 -6.11
N ALA A 140 -13.39 -5.92 -5.17
CA ALA A 140 -14.13 -7.14 -4.89
C ALA A 140 -14.89 -7.63 -6.13
N GLY A 141 -14.71 -8.90 -6.49
CA GLY A 141 -15.36 -9.53 -7.64
C GLY A 141 -14.61 -9.36 -8.97
N VAL A 142 -13.52 -8.57 -9.03
CA VAL A 142 -12.70 -8.44 -10.24
C VAL A 142 -11.97 -9.74 -10.55
N LEU A 143 -11.42 -10.41 -9.53
CA LEU A 143 -10.88 -11.76 -9.69
C LEU A 143 -12.02 -12.79 -9.59
N PRO A 144 -12.18 -13.68 -10.59
CA PRO A 144 -13.05 -14.83 -10.48
C PRO A 144 -12.73 -15.66 -9.24
N GLU A 145 -13.75 -16.28 -8.64
CA GLU A 145 -13.59 -17.03 -7.38
C GLU A 145 -12.54 -18.15 -7.48
N ASP A 146 -12.49 -18.84 -8.63
CA ASP A 146 -11.51 -19.89 -8.89
C ASP A 146 -10.07 -19.34 -8.93
N ASP A 147 -9.86 -18.20 -9.57
CA ASP A 147 -8.55 -17.54 -9.62
C ASP A 147 -8.15 -17.03 -8.24
N ARG A 148 -9.08 -16.41 -7.51
CA ARG A 148 -8.85 -15.99 -6.13
C ARG A 148 -8.44 -17.17 -5.24
N ARG A 149 -9.09 -18.33 -5.37
CA ARG A 149 -8.74 -19.54 -4.63
C ARG A 149 -7.34 -20.06 -5.01
N ARG A 150 -7.00 -20.07 -6.30
CA ARG A 150 -5.67 -20.44 -6.79
C ARG A 150 -4.58 -19.55 -6.19
N VAL A 151 -4.77 -18.23 -6.24
CA VAL A 151 -3.84 -17.24 -5.70
C VAL A 151 -3.63 -17.43 -4.20
N LEU A 152 -4.70 -17.65 -3.42
CA LEU A 152 -4.61 -17.92 -1.99
C LEU A 152 -3.94 -19.26 -1.66
N SER A 153 -4.08 -20.27 -2.51
CA SER A 153 -3.34 -21.54 -2.32
C SER A 153 -1.85 -21.32 -2.51
N SER A 154 -1.47 -20.65 -3.60
CA SER A 154 -0.08 -20.31 -3.90
C SER A 154 0.57 -19.49 -2.78
N PHE A 155 -0.16 -18.51 -2.21
CA PHE A 155 0.34 -17.77 -1.04
C PHE A 155 0.63 -18.68 0.16
N ARG A 156 -0.28 -19.61 0.49
CA ARG A 156 -0.07 -20.53 1.63
C ARG A 156 1.15 -21.42 1.43
N GLU A 157 1.36 -21.89 0.21
CA GLU A 157 2.52 -22.72 -0.15
C GLU A 157 3.83 -21.92 -0.04
N HIS A 158 3.86 -20.71 -0.63
CA HIS A 158 5.02 -19.82 -0.57
C HIS A 158 5.37 -19.42 0.87
N TRP A 159 4.40 -18.95 1.64
CA TRP A 159 4.60 -18.56 3.04
C TRP A 159 5.11 -19.74 3.88
N GLY A 160 4.58 -20.94 3.64
CA GLY A 160 5.04 -22.15 4.31
C GLY A 160 6.51 -22.49 4.01
N GLN A 161 6.97 -22.26 2.78
CA GLN A 161 8.37 -22.52 2.39
C GLN A 161 9.34 -21.53 3.05
N GLU A 162 9.02 -20.23 3.03
CA GLU A 162 9.90 -19.20 3.60
C GLU A 162 10.01 -19.30 5.12
N HIS A 163 8.92 -19.62 5.81
CA HIS A 163 8.87 -19.66 7.28
C HIS A 163 9.15 -21.04 7.89
N THR A 164 9.37 -22.07 7.06
CA THR A 164 9.94 -23.37 7.50
C THR A 164 11.46 -23.42 7.30
N ALA A 165 12.01 -22.52 6.47
CA ALA A 165 13.44 -22.43 6.17
C ALA A 165 14.21 -21.42 7.07
N ALA A 166 13.53 -20.78 8.02
CA ALA A 166 14.07 -19.89 9.05
C ALA A 166 14.08 -20.57 10.43
#